data_AF-A0A5M3Q728-F1
#
_entry.id   AF-A0A5M3Q728-F1
#
_cell.length_a   1.000
_cell.length_b   1.000
_cell.length_c   1.000
_cell.angle_alpha   90.00
_cell.angle_beta   90.00
_cell.angle_gamma   90.00
#
_symmetry.space_group_name_H-M   'P 1'
#
loop_
_entity.id
_entity.type
_entity.pdbx_description
1 polymer ?
#
loop_
_entity_poly.entity_id
_entity_poly.type
_entity_poly.pdbx_seq_one_letter_code
_entity_poly.pdbx_strand_id
1 'polypeptide(L)'
;MVSHKADGSKVHGTKRTITEHVHLGVPREKAQKFVELKGYGLYDSGKALAKKALLFHSDTEIVGQYNAELRGFANYYNLAPQFYLNKVEWIWQNSLFKTLAAKHKTSRAKIASQLKRGDGSFVLKEWRGDKVFETTVFKLKNRAAPRPGQVDILPNPYKYSGRTELLDRLNASVCEYCTQPSGRLEVHHVRKLKDISKGTEPWKRLMMARRRKTLVLCFDCHRDLHKGTLPDLRAFRKKLVGEPYA
;
A
#
# COMPACT_ATOMS: atom_id res chain seq x y z
N MET A 1 19.97 34.73 7.71
CA MET A 1 19.11 33.89 6.84
C MET A 1 19.67 32.48 6.81
N VAL A 2 18.86 31.47 7.13
CA VAL A 2 19.30 30.06 7.12
C VAL A 2 19.06 29.51 5.71
N SER A 3 20.14 29.28 4.97
CA SER A 3 20.07 28.63 3.67
C SER A 3 20.13 27.10 3.84
N HIS A 4 19.38 26.36 3.03
CA HIS A 4 19.39 24.91 3.00
C HIS A 4 20.05 24.40 1.72
N LYS A 5 21.05 23.51 1.85
CA LYS A 5 21.63 22.80 0.70
C LYS A 5 20.60 21.89 0.02
N ALA A 6 20.90 21.39 -1.18
CA ALA A 6 20.04 20.43 -1.90
C ALA A 6 19.73 19.14 -1.11
N ASP A 7 20.52 18.84 -0.08
CA ASP A 7 20.32 17.73 0.86
C ASP A 7 19.49 18.10 2.10
N GLY A 8 18.98 19.34 2.19
CA GLY A 8 18.16 19.83 3.30
C GLY A 8 18.92 20.21 4.58
N SER A 9 20.26 20.10 4.58
CA SER A 9 21.09 20.49 5.73
C SER A 9 21.10 22.02 5.92
N LYS A 10 21.07 22.48 7.19
CA LYS A 10 21.19 23.90 7.55
C LYS A 10 22.63 24.36 7.29
N VAL A 11 22.81 25.45 6.55
CA VAL A 11 24.11 26.10 6.39
C VAL A 11 24.14 27.34 7.27
N HIS A 12 25.09 27.41 8.20
CA HIS A 12 25.39 28.59 9.02
C HIS A 12 26.53 29.39 8.39
N GLY A 13 26.38 29.76 7.12
CA GLY A 13 27.41 30.46 6.36
C GLY A 13 26.82 31.61 5.56
N THR A 14 27.41 32.79 5.72
CA THR A 14 27.11 34.05 5.02
C THR A 14 27.56 34.00 3.54
N LYS A 15 27.10 33.01 2.76
CA LYS A 15 27.18 33.07 1.31
C LYS A 15 25.80 32.92 0.72
N ARG A 16 25.37 33.96 -0.01
CA ARG A 16 24.18 33.93 -0.87
C ARG A 16 24.30 32.71 -1.78
N THR A 17 23.36 31.77 -1.69
CA THR A 17 23.20 30.72 -2.70
C THR A 17 22.91 31.38 -4.05
N ILE A 18 23.51 30.84 -5.12
CA ILE A 18 23.63 31.45 -6.45
C ILE A 18 22.30 31.66 -7.20
N THR A 19 21.18 31.24 -6.61
CA THR A 19 19.84 31.46 -7.12
C THR A 19 19.19 32.59 -6.33
N GLU A 20 18.92 33.71 -7.00
CA GLU A 20 18.25 34.91 -6.45
C GLU A 20 16.80 34.68 -5.99
N HIS A 21 16.34 33.42 -6.00
CA HIS A 21 14.99 33.02 -5.64
C HIS A 21 14.95 32.37 -4.25
N VAL A 22 14.00 32.84 -3.43
CA VAL A 22 13.66 32.20 -2.16
C VAL A 22 12.92 30.89 -2.45
N HIS A 23 13.42 29.78 -1.91
CA HIS A 23 12.80 28.46 -2.05
C HIS A 23 12.33 27.93 -0.69
N LEU A 24 11.16 27.30 -0.66
CA LEU A 24 10.77 26.45 0.46
C LEU A 24 11.52 25.12 0.37
N GLY A 25 12.33 24.82 1.38
CA GLY A 25 13.10 23.57 1.45
C GLY A 25 12.35 22.45 2.17
N VAL A 26 12.74 21.20 1.89
CA VAL A 26 12.29 20.04 2.69
C VAL A 26 13.33 19.76 3.78
N PRO A 27 12.94 19.70 5.07
CA PRO A 27 13.88 19.37 6.13
C PRO A 27 14.44 17.94 5.95
N ARG A 28 15.77 17.81 6.01
CA ARG A 28 16.47 16.52 5.86
C ARG A 28 15.96 15.46 6.85
N GLU A 29 15.74 15.85 8.09
CA GLU A 29 15.22 14.96 9.14
C GLU A 29 13.86 14.36 8.78
N LYS A 30 13.00 15.11 8.10
CA LYS A 30 11.68 14.63 7.69
C LYS A 30 11.80 13.66 6.51
N ALA A 31 12.71 13.91 5.58
CA ALA A 31 13.01 12.99 4.48
C ALA A 31 13.64 11.68 4.98
N GLN A 32 14.57 11.76 5.93
CA GLN A 32 15.17 10.61 6.60
C GLN A 32 14.10 9.78 7.32
N LYS A 33 13.32 10.42 8.20
CA LYS A 33 12.22 9.76 8.93
C LYS A 33 11.22 9.11 8.00
N PHE A 34 10.89 9.72 6.86
CA PHE A 34 9.99 9.11 5.88
C PHE A 34 10.57 7.81 5.28
N VAL A 35 11.83 7.84 4.86
CA VAL A 35 12.50 6.67 4.26
C VAL A 35 12.65 5.53 5.27
N GLU A 36 13.00 5.86 6.51
CA GLU A 36 13.19 4.90 7.59
C GLU A 36 11.87 4.30 8.09
N LEU A 37 10.87 5.14 8.40
CA LEU A 37 9.56 4.72 8.90
C LEU A 37 8.82 3.82 7.89
N LYS A 38 9.00 4.08 6.59
CA LYS A 38 8.41 3.26 5.53
C LYS A 38 9.26 2.06 5.13
N GLY A 39 10.48 1.94 5.65
CA GLY A 39 11.37 0.82 5.39
C GLY A 39 11.90 0.77 3.95
N TYR A 40 12.07 1.92 3.28
CA TYR A 40 12.62 1.94 1.92
C TYR A 40 14.14 1.80 1.89
N GLY A 41 14.82 2.08 3.01
CA GLY A 41 16.28 1.98 3.10
C GLY A 41 16.91 2.94 4.09
N LEU A 42 18.20 3.20 3.88
CA LEU A 42 18.99 4.14 4.66
C LEU A 42 19.20 5.41 3.84
N TYR A 43 18.66 6.53 4.31
CA TYR A 43 18.73 7.80 3.58
C TYR A 43 20.15 8.34 3.44
N ASP A 44 20.97 8.24 4.49
CA ASP A 44 22.32 8.84 4.48
C ASP A 44 23.25 8.16 3.49
N SER A 45 23.29 6.82 3.53
CA SER A 45 24.06 6.01 2.57
C SER A 45 23.42 5.90 1.19
N GLY A 46 22.18 6.38 1.03
CA GLY A 46 21.40 6.19 -0.19
C GLY A 46 21.03 4.73 -0.46
N LYS A 47 21.26 3.80 0.46
CA LYS A 47 21.00 2.37 0.20
C LYS A 47 19.51 2.06 0.24
N ALA A 48 18.93 1.64 -0.88
CA ALA A 48 17.56 1.14 -0.94
C ALA A 48 17.47 -0.34 -0.51
N LEU A 49 16.43 -0.69 0.24
CA LEU A 49 16.12 -2.03 0.73
C LEU A 49 14.80 -2.53 0.15
N ALA A 50 14.64 -3.85 0.02
CA ALA A 50 13.39 -4.47 -0.40
C ALA A 50 12.43 -4.60 0.79
N LYS A 51 11.15 -4.28 0.58
CA LYS A 51 10.11 -4.48 1.61
C LYS A 51 9.61 -5.93 1.57
N LYS A 52 10.20 -6.79 2.41
CA LYS A 52 9.84 -8.22 2.51
C LYS A 52 8.36 -8.45 2.84
N ALA A 53 7.76 -7.57 3.64
CA ALA A 53 6.33 -7.66 3.99
C ALA A 53 5.40 -7.55 2.77
N LEU A 54 5.85 -6.92 1.68
CA LEU A 54 5.05 -6.70 0.47
C LEU A 54 5.14 -7.85 -0.54
N LEU A 55 5.94 -8.89 -0.28
CA LEU A 55 6.16 -9.97 -1.25
C LEU A 55 4.91 -10.79 -1.55
N PHE A 56 3.98 -10.88 -0.59
CA PHE A 56 2.74 -11.64 -0.72
C PHE A 56 1.63 -10.88 -1.47
N HIS A 57 1.81 -9.58 -1.72
CA HIS A 57 0.83 -8.74 -2.43
C HIS A 57 0.96 -8.87 -3.94
N SER A 58 -0.09 -8.55 -4.70
CA SER A 58 -0.02 -8.50 -6.17
C SER A 58 0.95 -7.41 -6.65
N ASP A 59 1.45 -7.50 -7.88
CA ASP A 59 2.39 -6.49 -8.40
C ASP A 59 1.74 -5.11 -8.49
N THR A 60 0.49 -5.08 -8.95
CA THR A 60 -0.35 -3.87 -8.95
C THR A 60 -0.55 -3.27 -7.56
N GLU A 61 -0.74 -4.10 -6.53
CA GLU A 61 -0.87 -3.65 -5.14
C GLU A 61 0.43 -3.06 -4.61
N ILE A 62 1.56 -3.72 -4.89
CA ILE A 62 2.89 -3.25 -4.49
C ILE A 62 3.12 -1.86 -5.10
N VAL A 63 2.93 -1.72 -6.42
CA VAL A 63 3.11 -0.42 -7.11
C VAL A 63 2.10 0.61 -6.59
N GLY A 64 0.85 0.23 -6.37
CA GLY A 64 -0.20 1.10 -5.84
C GLY A 64 0.13 1.65 -4.46
N GLN A 65 0.60 0.79 -3.55
CA GLN A 65 1.03 1.16 -2.20
C GLN A 65 2.20 2.15 -2.23
N TYR A 66 3.27 1.80 -2.96
CA TYR A 66 4.44 2.65 -3.11
C TYR A 66 4.06 4.02 -3.68
N ASN A 67 3.22 4.04 -4.71
CA ASN A 67 2.73 5.26 -5.33
C ASN A 67 1.93 6.12 -4.35
N ALA A 68 1.05 5.51 -3.57
CA ALA A 68 0.26 6.22 -2.58
C ALA A 68 1.14 6.88 -1.51
N GLU A 69 2.13 6.16 -1.01
CA GLU A 69 3.07 6.64 0.02
C GLU A 69 3.91 7.83 -0.48
N LEU A 70 4.56 7.70 -1.64
CA LEU A 70 5.38 8.80 -2.19
C LEU A 70 4.52 9.98 -2.63
N ARG A 71 3.35 9.74 -3.23
CA ARG A 71 2.42 10.81 -3.63
C ARG A 71 1.98 11.64 -2.43
N GLY A 72 1.62 11.00 -1.31
CA GLY A 72 1.26 11.72 -0.09
C GLY A 72 2.39 12.60 0.43
N PHE A 73 3.61 12.06 0.47
CA PHE A 73 4.78 12.82 0.91
C PHE A 73 5.15 13.97 -0.04
N ALA A 74 5.09 13.73 -1.36
CA ALA A 74 5.39 14.73 -2.38
C ALA A 74 4.34 15.86 -2.42
N ASN A 75 3.06 15.53 -2.19
CA ASN A 75 1.98 16.51 -2.13
C ASN A 75 2.10 17.41 -0.89
N TYR A 76 2.47 16.84 0.27
CA TYR A 76 2.71 17.63 1.48
C TYR A 76 3.84 18.67 1.27
N TYR A 77 4.89 18.32 0.53
CA TYR A 77 6.01 19.21 0.19
C TYR A 77 5.92 19.80 -1.22
N ASN A 78 4.71 19.96 -1.76
CA ASN A 78 4.52 20.35 -3.16
C ASN A 78 5.03 21.76 -3.50
N LEU A 79 5.03 22.66 -2.51
CA LEU A 79 5.61 24.00 -2.63
C LEU A 79 7.13 23.99 -2.72
N ALA A 80 7.78 22.90 -2.32
CA ALA A 80 9.22 22.77 -2.42
C ALA A 80 9.64 22.47 -3.87
N PRO A 81 10.80 22.97 -4.31
CA PRO A 81 11.40 22.55 -5.56
C PRO A 81 11.63 21.04 -5.58
N GLN A 82 11.50 20.44 -6.77
CA GLN A 82 11.61 18.99 -6.96
C GLN A 82 12.96 18.43 -6.48
N PHE A 83 14.05 19.20 -6.60
CA PHE A 83 15.40 18.71 -6.31
C PHE A 83 15.61 18.25 -4.85
N TYR A 84 14.88 18.81 -3.89
CA TYR A 84 14.93 18.35 -2.48
C TYR A 84 14.37 16.93 -2.31
N LEU A 85 13.48 16.49 -3.20
CA LEU A 85 12.82 15.18 -3.14
C LEU A 85 13.50 14.14 -4.05
N ASN A 86 14.40 14.55 -4.95
CA ASN A 86 15.07 13.64 -5.89
C ASN A 86 15.78 12.47 -5.21
N LYS A 87 16.46 12.72 -4.08
CA LYS A 87 17.13 11.65 -3.32
C LYS A 87 16.13 10.65 -2.75
N VAL A 88 15.01 11.14 -2.23
CA VAL A 88 13.92 10.29 -1.70
C VAL A 88 13.30 9.46 -2.82
N GLU A 89 12.98 10.10 -3.96
CA GLU A 89 12.44 9.43 -5.15
C GLU A 89 13.39 8.32 -5.63
N TRP A 90 14.69 8.59 -5.66
CA TRP A 90 15.69 7.61 -6.08
C TRP A 90 15.73 6.38 -5.15
N ILE A 91 15.73 6.59 -3.83
CA ILE A 91 15.73 5.48 -2.85
C ILE A 91 14.42 4.70 -2.95
N TRP A 92 13.29 5.40 -3.00
CA TRP A 92 11.96 4.81 -3.13
C TRP A 92 11.84 3.96 -4.39
N GLN A 93 12.29 4.48 -5.53
CA GLN A 93 12.21 3.79 -6.82
C GLN A 93 13.07 2.53 -6.83
N ASN A 94 14.29 2.61 -6.29
CA ASN A 94 15.15 1.44 -6.18
C ASN A 94 14.59 0.40 -5.18
N SER A 95 13.95 0.84 -4.11
CA SER A 95 13.28 -0.02 -3.14
C SER A 95 12.11 -0.78 -3.77
N LEU A 96 11.30 -0.10 -4.59
CA LEU A 96 10.22 -0.71 -5.37
C LEU A 96 10.76 -1.80 -6.31
N PHE A 97 11.77 -1.47 -7.12
CA PHE A 97 12.33 -2.43 -8.07
C PHE A 97 12.98 -3.63 -7.37
N LYS A 98 13.66 -3.42 -6.24
CA LYS A 98 14.20 -4.52 -5.43
C LYS A 98 13.09 -5.40 -4.84
N THR A 99 11.97 -4.82 -4.46
CA THR A 99 10.82 -5.57 -3.92
C THR A 99 10.19 -6.46 -5.01
N LEU A 100 9.97 -5.91 -6.20
CA LEU A 100 9.46 -6.69 -7.34
C LEU A 100 10.47 -7.76 -7.81
N ALA A 101 11.76 -7.40 -7.85
CA ALA A 101 12.82 -8.32 -8.23
C ALA A 101 12.90 -9.52 -7.26
N ALA A 102 12.79 -9.27 -5.95
CA ALA A 102 12.76 -10.33 -4.94
C ALA A 102 11.54 -11.25 -5.09
N LYS A 103 10.36 -10.69 -5.40
CA LYS A 103 9.14 -11.47 -5.62
C LYS A 103 9.26 -12.40 -6.83
N HIS A 104 9.77 -11.87 -7.94
CA HIS A 104 9.92 -12.62 -9.21
C HIS A 104 11.24 -13.40 -9.31
N LYS A 105 12.07 -13.42 -8.26
CA LYS A 105 13.40 -14.05 -8.27
C LYS A 105 14.26 -13.58 -9.46
N THR A 106 14.22 -12.29 -9.77
CA THR A 106 14.95 -11.66 -10.87
C THR A 106 15.86 -10.55 -10.37
N SER A 107 16.61 -9.93 -11.29
CA SER A 107 17.46 -8.77 -10.96
C SER A 107 16.68 -7.45 -11.07
N ARG A 108 17.11 -6.46 -10.28
CA ARG A 108 16.57 -5.09 -10.33
C ARG A 108 16.65 -4.49 -11.73
N ALA A 109 17.73 -4.78 -12.47
CA ALA A 109 17.92 -4.27 -13.83
C ALA A 109 16.88 -4.82 -14.81
N LYS A 110 16.54 -6.11 -14.70
CA LYS A 110 15.53 -6.76 -15.55
C LYS A 110 14.13 -6.22 -15.28
N ILE A 111 13.77 -6.01 -14.01
CA ILE A 111 12.49 -5.37 -13.66
C ILE A 111 12.43 -3.93 -14.17
N ALA A 112 13.51 -3.16 -14.01
CA ALA A 112 13.56 -1.79 -14.47
C ALA A 112 13.42 -1.68 -16.00
N SER A 113 14.03 -2.59 -16.77
CA SER A 113 13.88 -2.61 -18.23
C SER A 113 12.48 -3.06 -18.66
N GLN A 114 11.90 -4.06 -18.01
CA GLN A 114 10.52 -4.53 -18.29
C GLN A 114 9.46 -3.45 -18.05
N LEU A 115 9.62 -2.66 -16.99
CA LEU A 115 8.69 -1.59 -16.65
C LEU A 115 8.89 -0.34 -17.52
N LYS A 116 10.06 -0.15 -18.14
CA LYS A 116 10.39 1.09 -18.86
C LYS A 116 9.59 1.18 -20.16
N ARG A 117 8.82 2.26 -20.29
CA ARG A 117 8.17 2.69 -21.54
C ARG A 117 9.08 3.65 -22.32
N GLY A 118 8.87 3.77 -23.63
CA GLY A 118 9.64 4.65 -24.51
C GLY A 118 9.71 6.11 -24.03
N ASP A 119 8.67 6.60 -23.37
CA ASP A 119 8.57 7.96 -22.81
C ASP A 119 9.37 8.14 -21.50
N GLY A 120 10.15 7.13 -21.10
CA GLY A 120 10.92 7.09 -19.86
C GLY A 120 10.08 6.89 -18.60
N SER A 121 8.76 6.72 -18.71
CA SER A 121 7.87 6.33 -17.61
C SER A 121 7.99 4.84 -17.29
N PHE A 122 7.67 4.46 -16.05
CA PHE A 122 7.61 3.05 -15.67
C PHE A 122 6.15 2.63 -15.55
N VAL A 123 5.74 1.62 -16.29
CA VAL A 123 4.35 1.14 -16.34
C VAL A 123 4.35 -0.37 -16.12
N LEU A 124 3.60 -0.81 -15.12
CA LEU A 124 3.30 -2.22 -14.93
C LEU A 124 2.07 -2.55 -15.77
N LYS A 125 2.19 -3.56 -16.64
CA LYS A 125 1.08 -4.10 -17.42
C LYS A 125 0.68 -5.45 -16.84
N GLU A 126 -0.53 -5.55 -16.29
CA GLU A 126 -1.13 -6.82 -15.89
C GLU A 126 -2.21 -7.20 -16.93
N TRP A 127 -2.14 -8.43 -17.44
CA TRP A 127 -3.19 -9.01 -18.28
C TRP A 127 -4.22 -9.70 -17.39
N ARG A 128 -5.49 -9.33 -17.53
CA ARG A 128 -6.61 -10.05 -16.90
C ARG A 128 -7.65 -10.39 -17.97
N GLY A 129 -7.58 -11.62 -18.47
CA GLY A 129 -8.29 -12.01 -19.68
C GLY A 129 -7.87 -11.12 -20.85
N ASP A 130 -8.84 -10.60 -21.59
CA ASP A 130 -8.64 -9.72 -22.75
C ASP A 130 -8.34 -8.25 -22.41
N LYS A 131 -8.33 -7.88 -21.12
CA LYS A 131 -8.13 -6.49 -20.70
C LYS A 131 -6.76 -6.28 -20.09
N VAL A 132 -6.03 -5.28 -20.61
CA VAL A 132 -4.75 -4.82 -20.09
C VAL A 132 -5.00 -3.76 -19.03
N PHE A 133 -4.54 -4.02 -17.80
CA PHE A 133 -4.53 -3.05 -16.72
C PHE A 133 -3.14 -2.42 -16.63
N GLU A 134 -3.06 -1.12 -16.93
CA GLU A 134 -1.82 -0.35 -16.81
C GLU A 134 -1.76 0.39 -15.49
N THR A 135 -0.75 0.12 -14.67
CA THR A 135 -0.45 0.91 -13.46
C THR A 135 0.85 1.68 -13.66
N THR A 136 0.75 3.00 -13.73
CA THR A 136 1.89 3.90 -13.88
C THR A 136 2.59 4.11 -12.53
N VAL A 137 3.91 3.97 -12.50
CA VAL A 137 4.73 4.30 -11.33
C VAL A 137 4.76 5.83 -11.19
N PHE A 138 4.53 6.31 -9.97
CA PHE A 138 4.49 7.73 -9.66
C PHE A 138 5.86 8.37 -9.90
N LYS A 139 5.84 9.58 -10.48
CA LYS A 139 7.01 10.44 -10.65
C LYS A 139 6.71 11.78 -10.01
N LEU A 140 7.73 12.42 -9.45
CA LEU A 140 7.59 13.75 -8.85
C LEU A 140 7.06 14.81 -9.84
N LYS A 141 7.31 14.65 -11.15
CA LYS A 141 6.75 15.51 -12.21
C LYS A 141 5.21 15.47 -12.28
N ASN A 142 4.59 14.40 -11.79
CA ASN A 142 3.13 14.18 -11.79
C ASN A 142 2.49 14.61 -10.46
N ARG A 143 3.14 15.49 -9.69
CA ARG A 143 2.58 16.07 -8.46
C ARG A 143 1.34 16.91 -8.79
N ALA A 144 0.36 16.93 -7.89
CA ALA A 144 -0.81 17.78 -8.06
C ALA A 144 -0.39 19.26 -8.05
N ALA A 145 -1.07 20.14 -8.77
CA ALA A 145 -0.88 21.57 -8.57
C ALA A 145 -1.48 21.97 -7.20
N PRO A 146 -0.81 22.80 -6.38
CA PRO A 146 -1.38 23.25 -5.12
C PRO A 146 -2.60 24.15 -5.42
N ARG A 147 -3.79 23.76 -4.94
CA ARG A 147 -5.02 24.56 -5.07
C ARG A 147 -5.49 25.00 -3.69
N PRO A 148 -5.93 26.26 -3.51
CA PRO A 148 -6.50 26.71 -2.24
C PRO A 148 -7.76 25.87 -1.89
N GLY A 149 -7.83 25.40 -0.65
CA GLY A 149 -8.94 24.57 -0.14
C GLY A 149 -8.81 23.05 -0.36
N GLN A 150 -7.77 22.58 -1.06
CA GLN A 150 -7.52 21.15 -1.22
C GLN A 150 -6.68 20.63 -0.05
N VAL A 151 -7.35 20.13 0.99
CA VAL A 151 -6.69 19.50 2.15
C VAL A 151 -6.03 18.18 1.69
N ASP A 152 -4.84 17.86 2.21
CA ASP A 152 -4.16 16.60 1.95
C ASP A 152 -5.04 15.41 2.39
N ILE A 153 -5.66 14.75 1.42
CA ILE A 153 -6.36 13.49 1.66
C ILE A 153 -5.27 12.44 1.86
N LEU A 154 -5.11 11.96 3.09
CA LEU A 154 -4.25 10.82 3.37
C LEU A 154 -4.63 9.67 2.42
N PRO A 155 -3.70 9.19 1.57
CA PRO A 155 -4.00 8.09 0.67
C PRO A 155 -4.49 6.90 1.50
N ASN A 156 -5.60 6.28 1.10
CA ASN A 156 -6.08 5.06 1.72
C ASN A 156 -5.38 3.85 1.07
N PRO A 157 -4.29 3.30 1.65
CA PRO A 157 -3.59 2.14 1.09
C PRO A 157 -4.51 0.92 0.92
N TYR A 158 -5.52 0.78 1.78
CA TYR A 158 -6.50 -0.31 1.73
C TYR A 158 -7.37 -0.29 0.46
N LYS A 159 -7.42 0.83 -0.29
CA LYS A 159 -8.14 0.91 -1.57
C LYS A 159 -7.47 0.09 -2.67
N TYR A 160 -6.16 -0.09 -2.62
CA TYR A 160 -5.41 -0.88 -3.61
C TYR A 160 -5.49 -2.38 -3.33
N SER A 161 -5.81 -2.77 -2.10
CA SER A 161 -6.07 -4.16 -1.65
C SER A 161 -7.40 -4.75 -2.17
N GLY A 162 -8.09 -4.13 -3.14
CA GLY A 162 -9.51 -4.42 -3.36
C GLY A 162 -10.01 -4.29 -4.80
N ARG A 163 -9.91 -5.39 -5.56
CA ARG A 163 -10.94 -5.87 -6.52
C ARG A 163 -10.71 -7.29 -7.02
N THR A 164 -9.45 -7.78 -7.03
CA THR A 164 -9.09 -9.18 -7.34
C THR A 164 -9.42 -10.15 -6.22
N GLU A 165 -9.42 -9.65 -4.98
CA GLU A 165 -9.43 -10.51 -3.80
C GLU A 165 -10.67 -11.40 -3.67
N LEU A 166 -11.84 -11.02 -4.20
CA LEU A 166 -13.06 -11.83 -3.98
C LEU A 166 -12.97 -13.19 -4.67
N LEU A 167 -12.53 -13.22 -5.93
CA LEU A 167 -12.30 -14.47 -6.68
C LEU A 167 -11.17 -15.27 -6.03
N ASP A 168 -10.08 -14.63 -5.64
CA ASP A 168 -8.96 -15.31 -4.99
C ASP A 168 -9.36 -15.90 -3.61
N ARG A 169 -10.23 -15.21 -2.85
CA ARG A 169 -10.79 -15.67 -1.57
C ARG A 169 -11.78 -16.83 -1.74
N LEU A 170 -12.57 -16.80 -2.81
CA LEU A 170 -13.43 -17.93 -3.20
C LEU A 170 -12.57 -19.14 -3.62
N ASN A 171 -11.56 -18.91 -4.45
CA ASN A 171 -10.63 -19.95 -4.92
C ASN A 171 -9.81 -20.57 -3.79
N ALA A 172 -9.52 -19.81 -2.73
CA ALA A 172 -8.85 -20.32 -1.54
C ALA A 172 -9.63 -21.46 -0.84
N SER A 173 -10.93 -21.63 -1.14
CA SER A 173 -11.76 -22.74 -0.62
C SER A 173 -11.77 -22.83 0.92
N VAL A 174 -11.57 -21.68 1.61
CA VAL A 174 -11.54 -21.57 3.08
C VAL A 174 -12.51 -20.48 3.53
N CYS A 175 -13.29 -20.79 4.58
CA CYS A 175 -14.19 -19.83 5.21
C CYS A 175 -13.41 -18.76 5.98
N GLU A 176 -13.68 -17.47 5.75
CA GLU A 176 -12.95 -16.39 6.43
C GLU A 176 -13.33 -16.20 7.90
N TYR A 177 -14.43 -16.83 8.33
CA TYR A 177 -14.91 -16.75 9.70
C TYR A 177 -14.45 -17.96 10.53
N CYS A 178 -14.90 -19.17 10.20
CA CYS A 178 -14.50 -20.37 10.95
C CYS A 178 -13.11 -20.90 10.57
N THR A 179 -12.46 -20.35 9.53
CA THR A 179 -11.13 -20.76 9.03
C THR A 179 -11.03 -22.21 8.56
N GLN A 180 -12.16 -22.90 8.41
CA GLN A 180 -12.19 -24.28 7.92
C GLN A 180 -12.24 -24.32 6.39
N PRO A 181 -11.52 -25.26 5.75
CA PRO A 181 -11.69 -25.53 4.33
C PRO A 181 -13.10 -26.04 4.06
N SER A 182 -13.74 -25.54 3.01
CA SER A 182 -15.10 -25.93 2.62
C SER A 182 -15.26 -25.81 1.12
N GLY A 183 -15.85 -26.83 0.49
CA GLY A 183 -16.11 -26.83 -0.95
C GLY A 183 -17.28 -25.94 -1.38
N ARG A 184 -18.13 -25.48 -0.43
CA ARG A 184 -19.31 -24.65 -0.73
C ARG A 184 -19.23 -23.34 0.04
N LEU A 185 -18.73 -22.31 -0.65
CA LEU A 185 -18.56 -20.96 -0.12
C LEU A 185 -19.58 -20.00 -0.72
N GLU A 186 -20.09 -19.10 0.12
CA GLU A 186 -21.06 -18.07 -0.23
C GLU A 186 -20.55 -16.69 0.21
N VAL A 187 -20.88 -15.65 -0.57
CA VAL A 187 -20.42 -14.29 -0.30
C VAL A 187 -21.51 -13.51 0.44
N HIS A 188 -21.28 -13.25 1.72
CA HIS A 188 -22.10 -12.31 2.46
C HIS A 188 -21.72 -10.87 2.10
N HIS A 189 -22.68 -10.07 1.63
CA HIS A 189 -22.44 -8.69 1.21
C HIS A 189 -23.31 -7.69 1.99
N VAL A 190 -22.67 -6.64 2.51
CA VAL A 190 -23.31 -5.54 3.24
C VAL A 190 -23.34 -4.26 2.40
N ARG A 191 -24.48 -3.56 2.41
CA ARG A 191 -24.69 -2.34 1.62
C ARG A 191 -23.69 -1.21 1.97
N LYS A 192 -23.59 -0.84 3.25
CA LYS A 192 -22.65 0.18 3.74
C LYS A 192 -22.00 -0.26 5.05
N LEU A 193 -20.69 -0.02 5.19
CA LEU A 193 -19.92 -0.35 6.40
C LEU A 193 -20.39 0.42 7.64
N LYS A 194 -20.95 1.63 7.46
CA LYS A 194 -21.52 2.42 8.54
C LYS A 194 -22.80 1.82 9.13
N ASP A 195 -23.47 0.92 8.40
CA ASP A 195 -24.71 0.30 8.86
C ASP A 195 -24.39 -0.82 9.87
N ILE A 196 -23.21 -1.44 9.75
CA ILE A 196 -22.70 -2.46 10.68
C ILE A 196 -21.80 -1.88 11.78
N SER A 197 -21.49 -0.57 11.75
CA SER A 197 -20.49 0.03 12.66
C SER A 197 -20.92 0.08 14.12
N LYS A 198 -22.21 -0.09 14.40
CA LYS A 198 -22.79 -0.10 15.75
C LYS A 198 -22.99 -1.51 16.32
N GLY A 199 -22.76 -2.57 15.54
CA GLY A 199 -23.04 -3.93 15.98
C GLY A 199 -21.88 -4.55 16.75
N THR A 200 -22.20 -5.20 17.88
CA THR A 200 -21.24 -5.93 18.73
C THR A 200 -20.91 -7.33 18.21
N GLU A 201 -21.67 -7.82 17.23
CA GLU A 201 -21.52 -9.17 16.68
C GLU A 201 -20.10 -9.41 16.11
N PRO A 202 -19.53 -10.60 16.30
CA PRO A 202 -18.13 -10.87 15.93
C PRO A 202 -17.86 -10.73 14.43
N TRP A 203 -18.81 -11.13 13.57
CA TRP A 203 -18.66 -10.97 12.12
C TRP A 203 -18.69 -9.50 11.67
N LYS A 204 -19.49 -8.65 12.33
CA LYS A 204 -19.51 -7.20 12.09
C LYS A 204 -18.16 -6.58 12.46
N ARG A 205 -17.59 -6.96 13.61
CA ARG A 205 -16.24 -6.54 14.04
C ARG A 205 -15.17 -6.96 13.03
N LEU A 206 -15.25 -8.19 12.50
CA LEU A 206 -14.34 -8.69 11.48
C LEU A 206 -14.41 -7.86 10.19
N MET A 207 -15.62 -7.57 9.69
CA MET A 207 -15.83 -6.74 8.50
C MET A 207 -15.38 -5.29 8.71
N MET A 208 -15.61 -4.71 9.90
CA MET A 208 -15.14 -3.37 10.25
C MET A 208 -13.62 -3.28 10.35
N ALA A 209 -12.98 -4.23 11.03
CA ALA A 209 -11.52 -4.28 11.16
C ALA A 209 -10.84 -4.41 9.79
N ARG A 210 -11.42 -5.22 8.90
CA ARG A 210 -10.94 -5.38 7.51
C ARG A 210 -11.40 -4.27 6.57
N ARG A 211 -12.37 -3.44 6.96
CA ARG A 211 -13.06 -2.43 6.13
C ARG A 211 -13.56 -2.99 4.79
N ARG A 212 -14.12 -4.21 4.80
CA ARG A 212 -14.62 -4.92 3.60
C ARG A 212 -16.14 -5.07 3.64
N LYS A 213 -16.79 -4.86 2.49
CA LYS A 213 -18.24 -5.07 2.33
C LYS A 213 -18.64 -6.51 2.05
N THR A 214 -17.68 -7.36 1.69
CA THR A 214 -17.87 -8.77 1.40
C THR A 214 -17.14 -9.64 2.41
N LEU A 215 -17.78 -10.73 2.82
CA LEU A 215 -17.22 -11.77 3.69
C LEU A 215 -17.51 -13.14 3.06
N VAL A 216 -16.49 -13.96 2.86
CA VAL A 216 -16.63 -15.30 2.27
C VAL A 216 -16.82 -16.31 3.38
N LEU A 217 -17.96 -17.01 3.37
CA LEU A 217 -18.38 -17.92 4.42
C LEU A 217 -18.69 -19.30 3.85
N CYS A 218 -18.48 -20.36 4.63
CA CYS A 218 -19.09 -21.65 4.30
C CYS A 218 -20.61 -21.58 4.47
N PHE A 219 -21.32 -22.51 3.83
CA PHE A 219 -22.78 -22.61 3.89
C PHE A 219 -23.34 -22.56 5.33
N ASP A 220 -22.74 -23.28 6.28
CA ASP A 220 -23.20 -23.31 7.66
C ASP A 220 -23.03 -21.95 8.37
N CYS A 221 -21.85 -21.34 8.26
CA CYS A 221 -21.60 -20.01 8.83
C CYS A 221 -22.49 -18.95 8.18
N HIS A 222 -22.76 -19.05 6.88
CA HIS A 222 -23.62 -18.10 6.20
C HIS A 222 -25.08 -18.23 6.68
N ARG A 223 -25.57 -19.46 6.85
CA ARG A 223 -26.91 -19.71 7.41
C ARG A 223 -27.03 -19.23 8.85
N ASP A 224 -26.04 -19.51 9.69
CA ASP A 224 -26.05 -19.10 11.10
C ASP A 224 -25.93 -17.56 11.25
N LEU A 225 -25.27 -16.90 10.30
CA LEU A 225 -25.23 -15.44 10.21
C LEU A 225 -26.62 -14.87 9.94
N HIS A 226 -27.36 -15.41 8.95
CA HIS A 226 -28.73 -14.95 8.65
C HIS A 226 -29.71 -15.25 9.79
N LYS A 227 -29.48 -16.32 10.55
CA LYS A 227 -30.26 -16.65 11.75
C LYS A 227 -29.91 -15.81 12.97
N GLY A 228 -28.81 -15.05 12.94
CA GLY A 228 -28.31 -14.30 14.09
C GLY A 228 -27.72 -15.19 15.21
N THR A 229 -27.52 -16.48 14.94
CA THR A 229 -27.01 -17.47 15.91
C THR A 229 -25.53 -17.78 15.72
N LEU A 230 -24.83 -17.02 14.87
CA LEU A 230 -23.42 -17.25 14.56
C LEU A 230 -22.56 -17.13 15.83
N PRO A 231 -21.90 -18.22 16.28
CA PRO A 231 -21.14 -18.20 17.53
C PRO A 231 -19.84 -17.41 17.36
N ASP A 232 -19.24 -16.99 18.47
CA ASP A 232 -17.97 -16.26 18.45
C ASP A 232 -16.85 -17.09 17.80
N LEU A 233 -15.93 -16.41 17.11
CA LEU A 233 -14.76 -16.99 16.44
C LEU A 233 -13.95 -17.92 17.35
N ARG A 234 -13.91 -17.61 18.66
CA ARG A 234 -13.23 -18.41 19.69
C ARG A 234 -13.81 -19.82 19.82
N ALA A 235 -15.10 -20.02 19.55
CA ALA A 235 -15.76 -21.32 19.65
C ALA A 235 -15.23 -22.30 18.59
N PHE A 236 -14.91 -21.82 17.38
CA PHE A 236 -14.36 -22.64 16.31
C PHE A 236 -12.89 -23.04 16.56
N ARG A 237 -12.12 -22.15 17.21
CA ARG A 237 -10.73 -22.43 17.58
C ARG A 237 -10.61 -23.54 18.63
N LYS A 238 -11.61 -23.71 19.50
CA LYS A 238 -11.66 -24.76 20.52
C LYS A 238 -11.93 -26.16 19.94
N LYS A 239 -12.63 -26.24 18.80
CA LYS A 239 -12.91 -27.51 18.08
C LYS A 239 -11.67 -28.11 17.39
N LEU A 240 -10.64 -27.32 17.11
CA LEU A 240 -9.41 -27.79 16.44
C LEU A 240 -8.43 -28.51 17.38
N VAL A 241 -8.70 -28.53 18.69
CA VAL A 241 -7.85 -29.13 19.73
C VAL A 241 -8.51 -30.36 20.37
N GLY A 242 -9.43 -31.02 19.64
CA GLY A 242 -10.03 -32.29 20.05
C GLY A 242 -9.12 -33.47 19.67
N GLU A 243 -8.49 -34.05 20.68
CA GLU A 243 -7.84 -35.38 20.80
C GLU A 243 -7.59 -36.20 19.52
N PRO A 244 -6.31 -36.43 19.14
CA PRO A 244 -5.95 -37.64 18.41
C PRO A 244 -5.91 -38.82 19.40
N TYR A 245 -6.67 -39.88 19.10
CA TYR A 245 -6.73 -41.19 19.77
C TYR A 245 -7.64 -41.33 21.02
N ALA A 246 -8.83 -41.88 20.78
CA ALA A 246 -9.44 -42.96 21.58
C ALA A 246 -10.00 -44.00 20.60
#